data_AF-A0A1G0P7H3-F1
#
_entry.id   AF-A0A1G0P7H3-F1
#
_cell.length_a   1.000
_cell.length_b   1.000
_cell.length_c   1.000
_cell.angle_alpha   90.00
_cell.angle_beta   90.00
_cell.angle_gamma   90.00
#
_symmetry.space_group_name_H-M   'P 1'
#
loop_
_entity.id
_entity.type
_entity.pdbx_description
1 polymer ?
#
loop_
_entity_poly.entity_id
_entity_poly.type
_entity_poly.pdbx_seq_one_letter_code
_entity_poly.pdbx_strand_id
1 'polypeptide(L)' 'MVGTFYARPEPGADPYVRVGSRISVGQTLCIIEAMKIMNPLDAELSGVIREIGVEDAQPVEFGQVLFRVDPNG' A
#
# COMPACT_ATOMS: atom_id res chain seq x y z
N MET A 1 -4.63 15.30 3.12
CA MET A 1 -3.20 15.16 2.77
C MET A 1 -3.16 14.51 1.40
N VAL A 2 -2.58 15.19 0.41
CA VAL A 2 -2.32 14.62 -0.91
C VAL A 2 -0.91 14.03 -0.89
N GLY A 3 -0.75 12.84 -1.44
CA GLY A 3 0.55 12.18 -1.57
C GLY A 3 0.65 11.39 -2.85
N THR A 4 1.81 10.80 -3.10
CA THR A 4 2.04 9.89 -4.23
C THR A 4 2.16 8.48 -3.68
N PHE A 5 1.37 7.55 -4.22
CA PHE A 5 1.46 6.15 -3.85
C PHE A 5 2.60 5.44 -4.60
N TYR A 6 3.38 4.67 -3.85
CA TYR A 6 4.40 3.79 -4.39
C TYR A 6 4.17 2.37 -3.89
N ALA A 7 4.00 1.44 -4.83
CA ALA A 7 3.80 0.03 -4.52
C ALA A 7 5.10 -0.67 -4.10
N ARG A 8 6.25 -0.02 -4.32
CA ARG A 8 7.60 -0.56 -4.17
C ARG A 8 8.52 0.42 -3.45
N PRO A 9 9.58 -0.05 -2.77
CA PRO A 9 10.52 0.81 -2.05
C PRO A 9 11.30 1.74 -2.98
N GLU A 10 11.61 1.27 -4.19
CA GLU A 10 12.45 1.96 -5.16
C GLU A 10 12.12 1.54 -6.60
N PRO A 11 12.48 2.35 -7.61
CA PRO A 11 12.25 2.02 -9.02
C PRO A 11 12.96 0.70 -9.40
N GLY A 12 12.19 -0.26 -9.94
CA GLY A 12 12.72 -1.56 -10.36
C GLY A 12 12.74 -2.65 -9.28
N ALA A 13 12.46 -2.31 -8.01
CA ALA A 13 12.22 -3.32 -6.98
C ALA A 13 10.83 -3.95 -7.11
N ASP A 14 10.69 -5.14 -6.53
CA ASP A 14 9.40 -5.81 -6.37
C ASP A 14 8.46 -4.98 -5.49
N PRO A 15 7.14 -5.00 -5.78
CA PRO A 15 6.16 -4.39 -4.91
C PRO A 15 6.11 -5.09 -3.56
N TYR A 16 5.79 -4.33 -2.51
CA TYR A 16 5.62 -4.86 -1.15
C TYR A 16 4.58 -5.98 -1.09
N VAL A 17 3.46 -5.79 -1.80
CA VAL A 17 2.35 -6.75 -1.87
C VAL A 17 1.73 -6.76 -3.25
N ARG A 18 1.08 -7.87 -3.60
CA ARG A 18 0.27 -8.06 -4.81
C ARG A 18 -1.12 -8.56 -4.43
N VAL A 19 -2.07 -8.51 -5.37
CA VAL A 19 -3.36 -9.19 -5.18
C VAL A 19 -3.12 -10.68 -4.95
N GLY A 20 -3.73 -11.23 -3.90
CA GLY A 20 -3.51 -12.59 -3.42
C GLY A 20 -2.39 -12.73 -2.39
N SER A 21 -1.59 -11.68 -2.13
CA SER A 21 -0.56 -11.72 -1.08
C SER A 21 -1.20 -11.75 0.31
N ARG A 22 -0.67 -12.61 1.18
CA ARG A 22 -1.01 -12.62 2.60
C ARG A 22 -0.20 -11.56 3.35
N ILE A 23 -0.84 -10.80 4.22
CA ILE A 23 -0.24 -9.73 5.02
C ILE A 23 -0.41 -10.03 6.52
N SER A 24 0.50 -9.51 7.33
CA SER A 24 0.44 -9.57 8.80
C SER A 24 0.43 -8.17 9.39
N VAL A 25 -0.14 -8.01 10.59
CA VAL A 25 -0.06 -6.75 11.36
C VAL A 25 1.40 -6.25 11.43
N GLY A 26 1.62 -4.98 11.09
CA GLY A 26 2.93 -4.33 11.07
C GLY A 26 3.74 -4.56 9.78
N GLN A 27 3.24 -5.33 8.81
CA GLN A 27 3.90 -5.51 7.52
C GLN A 27 3.70 -4.26 6.65
N THR A 28 4.77 -3.71 6.09
CA THR A 28 4.70 -2.59 5.14
C THR A 28 3.98 -3.01 3.84
N LEU A 29 2.99 -2.21 3.44
CA LEU A 29 2.14 -2.46 2.27
C LEU A 29 2.46 -1.55 1.08
N CYS A 30 2.83 -0.31 1.35
CA CYS A 30 3.20 0.68 0.35
C CYS A 30 3.93 1.85 1.01
N ILE A 31 4.40 2.79 0.20
CA ILE A 31 4.88 4.10 0.66
C ILE A 31 3.98 5.19 0.09
N ILE A 32 3.60 6.15 0.92
CA ILE A 32 2.97 7.39 0.50
C ILE A 32 3.99 8.52 0.62
N GLU A 33 4.37 9.13 -0.49
CA GLU A 33 5.24 10.32 -0.48
C GLU A 33 4.39 11.59 -0.35
N ALA A 34 4.62 12.37 0.69
CA ALA A 34 3.97 13.66 0.87
C ALA A 34 5.03 14.71 1.24
N MET A 35 5.15 15.76 0.42
CA MET A 35 6.11 16.87 0.65
C MET A 35 7.57 16.38 0.81
N LYS A 36 8.02 15.44 -0.03
CA LYS A 36 9.35 14.78 0.06
C LYS A 36 9.55 13.87 1.28
N ILE A 37 8.50 13.59 2.05
CA ILE A 37 8.56 12.65 3.17
C ILE A 37 7.95 11.32 2.70
N MET A 38 8.74 10.25 2.79
CA MET A 38 8.31 8.89 2.49
C MET A 38 7.66 8.28 3.73
N ASN A 39 6.33 8.15 3.71
CA ASN A 39 5.57 7.55 4.81
C ASN A 39 5.25 6.09 4.47
N PRO A 40 5.94 5.10 5.05
CA PRO A 40 5.53 3.71 4.91
C PRO A 40 4.14 3.54 5.53
N LEU A 41 3.29 2.77 4.86
CA LEU A 41 2.00 2.37 5.36
C LEU A 41 2.08 0.92 5.82
N ASP A 42 1.85 0.70 7.10
CA ASP A 42 1.88 -0.63 7.71
C ASP A 42 0.47 -1.23 7.77
N ALA A 43 0.39 -2.55 7.65
CA ALA A 43 -0.87 -3.26 7.82
C ALA A 43 -1.35 -3.20 9.27
N GLU A 44 -2.57 -2.71 9.49
CA GLU A 44 -3.20 -2.71 10.81
C GLU A 44 -3.84 -4.06 11.18
N LEU A 45 -4.00 -4.94 10.19
CA LEU A 45 -4.62 -6.26 10.34
C LEU A 45 -3.91 -7.31 9.47
N SER A 46 -4.09 -8.58 9.84
CA SER A 46 -3.64 -9.71 9.03
C SER A 46 -4.75 -10.19 8.09
N GLY A 47 -4.39 -10.63 6.89
CA GLY A 47 -5.37 -11.07 5.89
C GLY A 47 -4.77 -11.30 4.51
N VAL A 48 -5.60 -11.33 3.47
CA VAL A 48 -5.18 -11.47 2.06
C VAL A 48 -5.60 -10.24 1.27
N ILE A 49 -4.69 -9.65 0.49
CA ILE A 49 -5.00 -8.54 -0.41
C ILE A 49 -5.95 -9.05 -1.50
N ARG A 50 -7.18 -8.54 -1.55
CA ARG A 50 -8.16 -8.85 -2.59
C ARG A 50 -8.09 -7.88 -3.75
N GLU A 51 -7.75 -6.63 -3.48
CA GLU A 51 -7.73 -5.57 -4.48
C GLU A 51 -6.75 -4.47 -4.07
N ILE A 52 -6.06 -3.90 -5.05
CA ILE A 52 -5.24 -2.69 -4.90
C ILE A 52 -5.96 -1.62 -5.72
N GLY A 53 -6.48 -0.59 -5.05
CA GLY A 53 -7.33 0.45 -5.65
C GLY A 53 -6.56 1.58 -6.31
N VAL A 54 -5.24 1.48 -6.40
CA VAL A 54 -4.36 2.54 -6.90
C VAL A 54 -3.13 1.97 -7.57
N GLU A 55 -2.66 2.66 -8.61
CA GLU A 55 -1.50 2.23 -9.38
C GLU A 55 -0.21 2.88 -8.85
N ASP A 56 0.94 2.25 -9.15
CA ASP A 56 2.25 2.78 -8.78
C ASP A 56 2.46 4.19 -9.38
N ALA A 57 3.05 5.08 -8.58
CA ALA A 57 3.33 6.47 -8.92
C ALA A 57 2.08 7.32 -9.24
N GLN A 58 0.90 6.95 -8.73
CA GLN A 58 -0.31 7.76 -8.84
C GLN A 58 -0.52 8.67 -7.63
N PRO A 59 -1.11 9.86 -7.82
CA PRO A 59 -1.52 10.72 -6.71
C PRO A 59 -2.67 10.07 -5.94
N VAL A 60 -2.65 10.24 -4.63
CA VAL A 60 -3.67 9.78 -3.70
C VAL A 60 -4.11 10.88 -2.77
N GLU A 61 -5.38 10.83 -2.38
CA GLU A 61 -5.99 11.80 -1.49
C GLU A 61 -6.40 11.17 -0.17
N PHE A 62 -6.59 12.03 0.84
CA PHE A 62 -7.08 11.58 2.14
C PHE A 62 -8.47 10.96 2.02
N GLY A 63 -8.64 9.76 2.56
CA GLY A 63 -9.90 9.01 2.49
C GLY A 63 -10.04 8.13 1.23
N GLN A 64 -9.08 8.17 0.31
CA GLN A 64 -9.06 7.25 -0.82
C GLN A 64 -8.75 5.82 -0.37
N VAL A 65 -9.48 4.85 -0.91
CA VAL A 65 -9.27 3.43 -0.64
C VAL A 65 -8.05 2.94 -1.41
N LEU A 66 -7.02 2.49 -0.69
CA LEU A 66 -5.78 1.97 -1.29
C LEU A 66 -5.78 0.45 -1.45
N PHE A 67 -6.25 -0.27 -0.43
CA PHE A 67 -6.25 -1.74 -0.39
C PHE A 67 -7.58 -2.25 0.14
N ARG A 68 -8.03 -3.38 -0.44
CA ARG A 68 -9.08 -4.21 0.16
C ARG A 68 -8.45 -5.49 0.66
N VAL A 69 -8.63 -5.76 1.95
CA VAL A 69 -8.06 -6.94 2.60
C VAL A 69 -9.20 -7.81 3.11
N ASP A 70 -9.12 -9.11 2.82
CA ASP A 70 -9.98 -10.10 3.45
C ASP A 70 -9.28 -10.69 4.68
N PRO A 71 -9.79 -10.47 5.90
CA PRO A 71 -9.18 -10.99 7.12
C PRO A 71 -9.40 -12.49 7.34
N ASN A 72 -10.31 -13.13 6.60
CA ASN A 72 -10.69 -14.52 6.77
C ASN A 72 -9.99 -15.48 5.79
N GLY A 73 -9.48 -14.97 4.66
CA GLY A 73 -8.79 -15.73 3.61
C GLY A 73 -9.72 -16.16 2.48
#